data_AF-A0A2C8F7F7-F1
#
_entry.id   AF-A0A2C8F7F7-F1
#
_cell.length_a   1.000
_cell.length_b   1.000
_cell.length_c   1.000
_cell.angle_alpha   90.00
_cell.angle_beta   90.00
_cell.angle_gamma   90.00
#
_symmetry.space_group_name_H-M   'P 1'
#
loop_
_entity.id
_entity.type
_entity.pdbx_description
1 polymer ?
#
loop_
_entity_poly.entity_id
_entity_poly.type
_entity_poly.pdbx_seq_one_letter_code
_entity_poly.pdbx_strand_id
1 'polypeptide(L)'
;MNSLKYVFFALILSVVTVSTASAGVVEVFVPADPETSVMALRNKAMTEGFAEALLQESSLILPGIMSEERGTLFKEYMVTRYKPYIQGYKVVSMHSGEEGVNLTLDVRVNRNLLRSALHNMGLSVTSTEPLGASVSLPESFSEEQISSVQGFMTLTGIRNTPDAFPAFYFEPGPEGTFKGRFETEDKEWTAVSKDISVVWFTLWSRYFKQLADKSVAKDKEVLSVNGWFSSDAALEFDARLRGWENAVQEVELVELDMLPSGVGGTWTLRYIDAQRFRMLLQSYLPQRGLTYQLAGDSVKE
;
A
#
# COMPACT_ATOMS: atom_id res chain seq x y z
N MET A 1 -41.53 -10.37 -55.04
CA MET A 1 -41.87 -9.66 -53.79
C MET A 1 -41.50 -10.59 -52.63
N ASN A 2 -40.20 -10.66 -52.29
CA ASN A 2 -39.68 -11.56 -51.24
C ASN A 2 -38.93 -10.70 -50.21
N SER A 3 -39.51 -10.58 -49.03
CA SER A 3 -39.06 -9.72 -47.94
C SER A 3 -37.97 -10.38 -47.09
N LEU A 4 -36.85 -9.67 -47.01
CA LEU A 4 -36.06 -9.36 -45.81
C LEU A 4 -35.55 -10.50 -44.91
N LYS A 5 -34.24 -10.76 -45.06
CA LYS A 5 -33.38 -11.46 -44.11
C LYS A 5 -33.11 -10.55 -42.90
N TYR A 6 -33.35 -11.03 -41.68
CA TYR A 6 -32.86 -10.41 -40.45
C TYR A 6 -31.63 -11.18 -39.95
N VAL A 7 -30.47 -10.54 -39.98
CA VAL A 7 -29.24 -10.99 -39.34
C VAL A 7 -29.24 -10.39 -37.93
N PHE A 8 -29.37 -11.23 -36.91
CA PHE A 8 -29.19 -10.84 -35.51
C PHE A 8 -27.69 -10.64 -35.26
N PHE A 9 -27.26 -9.39 -35.09
CA PHE A 9 -25.92 -9.05 -34.62
C PHE A 9 -25.97 -8.97 -33.09
N ALA A 10 -25.52 -10.02 -32.41
CA ALA A 10 -25.38 -10.02 -30.96
C ALA A 10 -24.10 -9.24 -30.60
N LEU A 11 -24.25 -7.98 -30.19
CA LEU A 11 -23.18 -7.17 -29.64
C LEU A 11 -22.92 -7.66 -28.20
N ILE A 12 -21.88 -8.48 -28.02
CA ILE A 12 -21.39 -8.89 -26.69
C ILE A 12 -20.79 -7.66 -26.02
N LEU A 13 -21.56 -7.06 -25.10
CA LEU A 13 -21.12 -5.96 -24.25
C LEU A 13 -20.12 -6.52 -23.23
N SER A 14 -18.83 -6.39 -23.55
CA SER A 14 -17.74 -6.69 -22.63
C SER A 14 -17.76 -5.64 -21.51
N VAL A 15 -18.33 -6.01 -20.36
CA VAL A 15 -18.20 -5.23 -19.12
C VAL A 15 -16.75 -5.40 -18.65
N VAL A 16 -15.89 -4.50 -19.11
CA VAL A 16 -14.59 -4.28 -18.49
C VAL A 16 -14.88 -3.74 -17.09
N THR A 17 -14.65 -4.57 -16.08
CA THR A 17 -14.67 -4.15 -14.67
C THR A 17 -13.54 -3.15 -14.49
N VAL A 18 -13.84 -1.87 -14.66
CA VAL A 18 -12.96 -0.79 -14.28
C VAL A 18 -12.79 -0.90 -12.77
N SER A 19 -11.58 -1.24 -12.33
CA SER A 19 -11.19 -1.10 -10.92
C SER A 19 -11.63 0.29 -10.45
N THR A 20 -12.54 0.33 -9.48
CA THR A 20 -13.03 1.58 -8.91
C THR A 20 -11.87 2.25 -8.21
N ALA A 21 -11.16 3.11 -8.94
CA ALA A 21 -10.29 4.07 -8.32
C ALA A 21 -11.20 5.01 -7.53
N SER A 22 -11.09 4.93 -6.21
CA SER A 22 -11.73 5.92 -5.34
C SER A 22 -11.01 7.24 -5.56
N ALA A 23 -11.78 8.30 -5.82
CA ALA A 23 -11.27 9.65 -5.87
C ALA A 23 -11.48 10.27 -4.48
N GLY A 24 -10.44 10.87 -3.91
CA GLY A 24 -10.46 11.51 -2.60
C GLY A 24 -10.45 13.02 -2.74
N VAL A 25 -11.33 13.72 -2.02
CA VAL A 25 -11.36 15.18 -1.98
C VAL A 25 -10.46 15.67 -0.85
N VAL A 26 -9.49 16.51 -1.18
CA VAL A 26 -8.54 17.11 -0.24
C VAL A 26 -8.59 18.62 -0.30
N GLU A 27 -8.38 19.26 0.84
CA GLU A 27 -8.26 20.71 0.96
C GLU A 27 -6.89 21.05 1.58
N VAL A 28 -6.20 22.02 0.97
CA VAL A 28 -4.91 22.50 1.44
C VAL A 28 -4.85 24.01 1.38
N PHE A 29 -4.20 24.60 2.39
CA PHE A 29 -3.93 26.01 2.46
C PHE A 29 -2.42 26.26 2.52
N VAL A 30 -1.92 27.05 1.57
CA VAL A 30 -0.53 27.51 1.55
C VAL A 30 -0.52 29.00 1.88
N PRO A 31 0.10 29.42 3.00
CA PRO A 31 0.15 30.83 3.37
C PRO A 31 0.94 31.65 2.35
N ALA A 32 0.57 32.93 2.21
CA ALA A 32 1.31 33.86 1.40
C ALA A 32 2.75 34.03 1.91
N ASP A 33 3.68 34.16 0.98
CA ASP A 33 5.08 34.43 1.24
C ASP A 33 5.50 35.60 0.35
N PRO A 34 5.96 36.73 0.92
CA PRO A 34 6.37 37.92 0.17
C PRO A 34 7.43 37.67 -0.90
N GLU A 35 8.26 36.64 -0.73
CA GLU A 35 9.35 36.30 -1.65
C GLU A 35 8.89 35.33 -2.75
N THR A 36 7.69 34.76 -2.65
CA THR A 36 7.20 33.72 -3.55
C THR A 36 6.09 34.25 -4.47
N SER A 37 6.28 34.09 -5.79
CA SER A 37 5.25 34.46 -6.76
C SER A 37 3.94 33.67 -6.54
N VAL A 38 2.80 34.26 -6.88
CA VAL A 38 1.49 33.59 -6.82
C VAL A 38 1.48 32.26 -7.60
N MET A 39 2.18 32.18 -8.73
CA MET A 39 2.29 30.95 -9.52
C MET A 39 3.07 29.86 -8.76
N ALA A 40 4.14 30.23 -8.06
CA ALA A 40 4.90 29.30 -7.23
C ALA A 40 4.09 28.84 -6.01
N LEU A 41 3.31 29.72 -5.37
CA LEU A 41 2.37 29.35 -4.29
C LEU A 41 1.30 28.37 -4.79
N ARG A 42 0.75 28.59 -5.98
CA ARG A 42 -0.20 27.65 -6.60
C ARG A 42 0.43 26.29 -6.88
N ASN A 43 1.65 26.27 -7.40
CA ASN A 43 2.38 25.01 -7.63
C ASN A 43 2.66 24.29 -6.31
N LYS A 44 3.04 25.01 -5.26
CA LYS A 44 3.24 24.46 -3.91
C LYS A 44 1.93 23.87 -3.37
N ALA A 45 0.83 24.59 -3.45
CA ALA A 45 -0.49 24.10 -3.05
C ALA A 45 -0.89 22.83 -3.82
N MET A 46 -0.63 22.78 -5.13
CA MET A 46 -0.86 21.57 -5.93
C MET A 46 -0.04 20.38 -5.41
N THR A 47 1.27 20.55 -5.17
CA THR A 47 2.13 19.47 -4.67
C THR A 47 1.75 19.02 -3.27
N GLU A 48 1.39 19.94 -2.38
CA GLU A 48 0.93 19.63 -1.02
C GLU A 48 -0.43 18.92 -1.06
N GLY A 49 -1.34 19.32 -1.94
CA GLY A 49 -2.61 18.64 -2.16
C GLY A 49 -2.43 17.21 -2.64
N PHE A 50 -1.47 16.94 -3.53
CA PHE A 50 -1.15 15.55 -3.90
C PHE A 50 -0.56 14.75 -2.74
N ALA A 51 0.34 15.33 -1.95
CA ALA A 51 0.90 14.65 -0.79
C ALA A 51 -0.18 14.35 0.27
N GLU A 52 -1.12 15.28 0.49
CA GLU A 52 -2.27 15.10 1.37
C GLU A 52 -3.18 13.97 0.89
N ALA A 53 -3.50 13.93 -0.41
CA ALA A 53 -4.30 12.84 -0.99
C ALA A 53 -3.62 11.47 -0.80
N LEU A 54 -2.29 11.42 -0.94
CA LEU A 54 -1.54 10.19 -0.68
C LEU A 54 -1.56 9.81 0.80
N LEU A 55 -1.51 10.75 1.74
CA LEU A 55 -1.62 10.48 3.17
C LEU A 55 -3.00 9.92 3.54
N GLN A 56 -4.07 10.57 3.06
CA GLN A 56 -5.45 10.10 3.29
C GLN A 56 -5.65 8.69 2.73
N GLU A 57 -5.21 8.46 1.50
CA GLU A 57 -5.32 7.14 0.87
C GLU A 57 -4.45 6.09 1.58
N SER A 58 -3.26 6.46 2.07
CA SER A 58 -2.42 5.57 2.87
C SER A 58 -3.11 5.12 4.15
N SER A 59 -3.87 6.01 4.80
CA SER A 59 -4.63 5.70 6.01
C SER A 59 -5.77 4.71 5.78
N LEU A 60 -6.26 4.59 4.54
CA LEU A 60 -7.25 3.59 4.14
C LEU A 60 -6.63 2.22 3.79
N ILE A 61 -5.35 2.22 3.40
CA ILE A 61 -4.58 1.04 2.98
C ILE A 61 -3.91 0.35 4.18
N LEU A 62 -3.37 1.13 5.12
CA LEU A 62 -2.63 0.61 6.26
C LEU A 62 -3.56 -0.06 7.29
N PRO A 63 -3.13 -1.16 7.93
CA PRO A 63 -3.94 -1.85 8.93
C PRO A 63 -4.02 -1.09 10.28
N GLY A 64 -3.14 -0.11 10.51
CA GLY A 64 -3.11 0.73 11.70
C GLY A 64 -3.09 2.23 11.35
N ILE A 65 -3.31 3.07 12.36
CA ILE A 65 -3.33 4.53 12.22
C ILE A 65 -1.90 5.06 12.25
N MET A 66 -1.54 5.88 11.27
CA MET A 66 -0.28 6.62 11.27
C MET A 66 -0.38 7.76 12.29
N SER A 67 0.60 7.91 13.18
CA SER A 67 0.66 9.07 14.09
C SER A 67 0.79 10.36 13.30
N GLU A 68 0.37 11.48 13.89
CA GLU A 68 0.45 12.81 13.26
C GLU A 68 1.87 13.15 12.79
N GLU A 69 2.87 12.89 13.64
CA GLU A 69 4.29 13.08 13.32
C GLU A 69 4.73 12.27 12.09
N ARG A 70 4.35 10.98 12.02
CA ARG A 70 4.65 10.12 10.87
C ARG A 70 3.91 10.59 9.62
N GLY A 71 2.67 11.07 9.77
CA GLY A 71 1.88 11.64 8.68
C GLY A 71 2.53 12.87 8.07
N THR A 72 3.05 13.77 8.90
CA THR A 72 3.81 14.95 8.46
C THR A 72 5.06 14.56 7.69
N LEU A 73 5.89 13.66 8.25
CA LEU A 73 7.11 13.16 7.58
C LEU A 73 6.79 12.43 6.27
N PHE A 74 5.69 11.69 6.22
CA PHE A 74 5.23 11.02 5.01
C PHE A 74 4.85 12.04 3.92
N LYS A 75 4.10 13.09 4.28
CA LYS A 75 3.75 14.16 3.35
C LYS A 75 5.00 14.85 2.81
N GLU A 76 5.92 15.26 3.68
CA GLU A 76 7.18 15.89 3.29
C GLU A 76 7.97 15.02 2.30
N TYR A 77 8.06 13.71 2.58
CA TYR A 77 8.70 12.76 1.69
C TYR A 77 7.99 12.66 0.31
N MET A 78 6.66 12.72 0.30
CA MET A 78 5.84 12.58 -0.91
C MET A 78 5.72 13.84 -1.77
N VAL A 79 5.94 15.04 -1.22
CA VAL A 79 5.88 16.32 -1.99
C VAL A 79 6.79 16.29 -3.23
N THR A 80 7.92 15.57 -3.17
CA THR A 80 8.85 15.43 -4.31
C THR A 80 8.71 14.12 -5.08
N ARG A 81 7.89 13.18 -4.59
CA ARG A 81 7.80 11.79 -5.08
C ARG A 81 6.38 11.35 -5.47
N TYR A 82 5.40 12.25 -5.43
CA TYR A 82 3.99 11.92 -5.66
C TYR A 82 3.67 11.42 -7.08
N LYS A 83 4.40 11.88 -8.11
CA LYS A 83 4.02 11.73 -9.53
C LYS A 83 3.63 10.30 -9.94
N PRO A 84 4.39 9.24 -9.60
CA PRO A 84 4.04 7.87 -10.01
C PRO A 84 2.71 7.37 -9.42
N TYR A 85 2.27 7.97 -8.31
CA TYR A 85 1.09 7.53 -7.57
C TYR A 85 -0.18 8.29 -7.98
N ILE A 86 -0.10 9.37 -8.74
CA ILE A 86 -1.28 10.14 -9.18
C ILE A 86 -1.70 9.68 -10.57
N GLN A 87 -2.90 9.11 -10.69
CA GLN A 87 -3.49 8.70 -11.98
C GLN A 87 -4.19 9.86 -12.69
N GLY A 88 -4.68 10.83 -11.94
CA GLY A 88 -5.38 12.00 -12.44
C GLY A 88 -5.90 12.86 -11.30
N TYR A 89 -6.32 14.07 -11.61
CA TYR A 89 -6.91 14.97 -10.64
C TYR A 89 -7.83 15.99 -11.31
N LYS A 90 -8.71 16.58 -10.52
CA LYS A 90 -9.57 17.71 -10.88
C LYS A 90 -9.44 18.79 -9.81
N VAL A 91 -9.19 20.02 -10.23
CA VAL A 91 -9.27 21.18 -9.33
C VAL A 91 -10.76 21.47 -9.10
N VAL A 92 -11.21 21.32 -7.86
CA VAL A 92 -12.60 21.60 -7.45
C VAL A 92 -12.76 23.09 -7.22
N SER A 93 -11.84 23.70 -6.48
CA SER A 93 -11.76 25.15 -6.27
C SER A 93 -10.33 25.59 -6.01
N MET A 94 -10.00 26.81 -6.42
CA MET A 94 -8.72 27.45 -6.11
C MET A 94 -8.98 28.94 -5.88
N HIS A 95 -8.68 29.41 -4.68
CA HIS A 95 -8.76 30.81 -4.31
C HIS A 95 -7.36 31.31 -3.97
N SER A 96 -6.92 32.37 -4.66
CA SER A 96 -5.66 33.06 -4.37
C SER A 96 -6.01 34.42 -3.80
N GLY A 97 -5.62 34.70 -2.56
CA GLY A 97 -5.83 35.97 -1.88
C GLY A 97 -4.55 36.47 -1.21
N GLU A 98 -4.67 37.57 -0.47
CA GLU A 98 -3.55 38.17 0.27
C GLU A 98 -2.99 37.25 1.35
N GLU A 99 -3.84 36.41 1.94
CA GLU A 99 -3.45 35.46 3.00
C GLU A 99 -2.75 34.20 2.46
N GLY A 100 -2.92 33.88 1.17
CA GLY A 100 -2.35 32.68 0.56
C GLY A 100 -3.23 32.04 -0.51
N VAL A 101 -3.00 30.75 -0.73
CA VAL A 101 -3.74 29.93 -1.69
C VAL A 101 -4.50 28.83 -0.95
N ASN A 102 -5.83 28.85 -1.03
CA ASN A 102 -6.67 27.70 -0.66
C ASN A 102 -7.00 26.91 -1.93
N LEU A 103 -6.74 25.61 -1.90
CA LEU A 103 -6.94 24.67 -2.99
C LEU A 103 -7.73 23.45 -2.52
N THR A 104 -8.79 23.13 -3.26
CA THR A 104 -9.52 21.87 -3.12
C THR A 104 -9.29 21.02 -4.37
N LEU A 105 -8.80 19.81 -4.18
CA LEU A 105 -8.55 18.85 -5.25
C LEU A 105 -9.39 17.60 -5.05
N ASP A 106 -9.86 17.04 -6.17
CA ASP A 106 -10.32 15.67 -6.26
C ASP A 106 -9.23 14.86 -6.97
N VAL A 107 -8.62 13.91 -6.27
CA VAL A 107 -7.41 13.20 -6.71
C VAL A 107 -7.66 11.71 -6.84
N ARG A 108 -7.30 11.16 -7.99
CA ARG A 108 -7.33 9.72 -8.26
C ARG A 108 -5.94 9.12 -8.03
N VAL A 109 -5.81 8.30 -6.98
CA VAL A 109 -4.55 7.68 -6.58
C VAL A 109 -4.42 6.26 -7.13
N ASN A 110 -3.22 5.90 -7.58
CA ASN A 110 -2.85 4.54 -7.93
C ASN A 110 -2.60 3.73 -6.65
N ARG A 111 -3.67 3.16 -6.09
CA ARG A 111 -3.64 2.36 -4.85
C ARG A 111 -2.63 1.21 -4.90
N ASN A 112 -2.48 0.53 -6.03
CA ASN A 112 -1.56 -0.61 -6.16
C ASN A 112 -0.10 -0.19 -6.01
N LEU A 113 0.29 0.90 -6.67
CA LEU A 113 1.64 1.45 -6.51
C LEU A 113 1.86 2.04 -5.12
N LEU A 114 0.86 2.74 -4.57
CA LEU A 114 0.95 3.31 -3.22
C LEU A 114 1.08 2.21 -2.16
N ARG A 115 0.25 1.16 -2.22
CA ARG A 115 0.31 0.00 -1.32
C ARG A 115 1.68 -0.67 -1.38
N SER A 116 2.21 -0.87 -2.59
CA SER A 116 3.56 -1.42 -2.77
C SER A 116 4.63 -0.52 -2.16
N ALA A 117 4.51 0.81 -2.30
CA ALA A 117 5.44 1.76 -1.70
C ALA A 117 5.37 1.75 -0.17
N LEU A 118 4.18 1.81 0.42
CA LEU A 118 3.97 1.74 1.87
C LEU A 118 4.55 0.46 2.47
N HIS A 119 4.33 -0.66 1.80
CA HIS A 119 4.92 -1.94 2.18
C HIS A 119 6.46 -1.91 2.11
N ASN A 120 7.01 -1.45 0.99
CA ASN A 120 8.46 -1.35 0.78
C ASN A 120 9.15 -0.38 1.75
N MET A 121 8.44 0.64 2.21
CA MET A 121 8.93 1.56 3.23
C MET A 121 8.79 0.98 4.65
N GLY A 122 8.10 -0.15 4.82
CA GLY A 122 7.86 -0.80 6.11
C GLY A 122 6.67 -0.28 6.90
N LEU A 123 5.90 0.68 6.37
CA LEU A 123 4.81 1.32 7.12
C LEU A 123 3.67 0.35 7.44
N SER A 124 3.45 -0.68 6.61
CA SER A 124 2.47 -1.73 6.89
C SER A 124 2.93 -2.69 7.98
N VAL A 125 4.24 -2.84 8.18
CA VAL A 125 4.83 -3.75 9.18
C VAL A 125 4.92 -3.05 10.54
N THR A 126 5.29 -1.77 10.54
CA THR A 126 5.47 -0.96 11.76
C THR A 126 4.24 -0.12 12.12
N SER A 127 3.05 -0.50 11.63
CA SER A 127 1.81 0.24 11.90
C SER A 127 1.29 0.03 13.32
N THR A 128 1.61 -1.12 13.94
CA THR A 128 1.17 -1.47 15.31
C THR A 128 2.29 -1.31 16.32
N GLU A 129 3.51 -1.74 15.98
CA GLU A 129 4.66 -1.68 16.87
C GLU A 129 5.92 -1.21 16.14
N PRO A 130 6.77 -0.38 16.77
CA PRO A 130 8.06 -0.02 16.21
C PRO A 130 9.00 -1.24 16.11
N LEU A 131 9.78 -1.28 15.03
CA LEU A 131 10.84 -2.28 14.84
C LEU A 131 12.11 -1.82 15.54
N GLY A 132 12.66 -2.66 16.43
CA GLY A 132 14.00 -2.45 16.99
C GLY A 132 15.08 -2.77 15.95
N ALA A 133 16.03 -1.86 15.75
CA ALA A 133 17.17 -2.05 14.85
C ALA A 133 18.36 -1.21 15.29
N SER A 134 19.58 -1.66 15.03
CA SER A 134 20.77 -0.84 15.22
C SER A 134 20.93 0.12 14.04
N VAL A 135 21.07 1.41 14.30
CA VAL A 135 21.35 2.42 13.25
C VAL A 135 22.59 3.21 13.66
N SER A 136 23.65 3.10 12.86
CA SER A 136 24.93 3.77 13.06
C SER A 136 25.18 4.81 11.97
N LEU A 137 25.51 6.04 12.39
CA LEU A 137 25.80 7.17 11.52
C LEU A 137 27.30 7.54 11.60
N PRO A 138 27.94 7.96 10.49
CA PRO A 138 29.29 8.52 10.53
C PRO A 138 29.34 9.81 11.34
N GLU A 139 30.44 10.04 12.06
CA GLU A 139 30.72 11.33 12.72
C GLU A 139 30.81 12.50 11.72
N SER A 140 31.08 12.21 10.45
CA SER A 140 31.19 13.21 9.39
C SER A 140 29.84 13.72 8.87
N PHE A 141 28.71 13.21 9.37
CA PHE A 141 27.39 13.68 8.95
C PHE A 141 27.11 15.08 9.51
N SER A 142 26.51 15.95 8.69
CA SER A 142 26.02 17.25 9.15
C SER A 142 24.75 17.09 10.01
N GLU A 143 24.39 18.13 10.77
CA GLU A 143 23.16 18.14 11.58
C GLU A 143 21.91 17.90 10.73
N GLU A 144 21.85 18.45 9.51
CA GLU A 144 20.73 18.23 8.59
C GLU A 144 20.65 16.77 8.12
N GLN A 145 21.80 16.12 7.90
CA GLN A 145 21.85 14.71 7.51
C GLN A 145 21.42 13.80 8.65
N ILE A 146 21.87 14.08 9.88
CA ILE A 146 21.45 13.35 11.09
C ILE A 146 19.93 13.51 11.29
N SER A 147 19.42 14.74 11.22
CA SER A 147 18.00 15.03 11.33
C SER A 147 17.17 14.32 10.24
N SER A 148 17.67 14.28 9.00
CA SER A 148 17.02 13.54 7.90
C SER A 148 16.91 12.05 8.21
N VAL A 149 17.97 11.42 8.74
CA VAL A 149 17.91 9.99 9.10
C VAL A 149 16.97 9.76 10.28
N GLN A 150 16.97 10.63 11.29
CA GLN A 150 16.00 10.56 12.39
C GLN A 150 14.56 10.66 11.88
N GLY A 151 14.28 11.57 10.95
CA GLY A 151 12.99 11.67 10.28
C GLY A 151 12.61 10.38 9.54
N PHE A 152 13.56 9.72 8.85
CA PHE A 152 13.29 8.44 8.21
C PHE A 152 13.01 7.33 9.24
N MET A 153 13.75 7.29 10.35
CA MET A 153 13.51 6.34 11.44
C MET A 153 12.11 6.50 12.01
N THR A 154 11.69 7.73 12.32
CA THR A 154 10.33 8.02 12.79
C THR A 154 9.29 7.60 11.75
N LEU A 155 9.44 8.02 10.49
CA LEU A 155 8.51 7.70 9.40
C LEU A 155 8.32 6.19 9.23
N THR A 156 9.42 5.43 9.22
CA THR A 156 9.42 3.98 9.01
C THR A 156 9.15 3.19 10.29
N GLY A 157 9.02 3.85 11.45
CA GLY A 157 8.76 3.20 12.73
C GLY A 157 9.94 2.37 13.24
N ILE A 158 11.17 2.83 12.99
CA ILE A 158 12.40 2.17 13.43
C ILE A 158 12.89 2.81 14.72
N ARG A 159 13.04 1.99 15.77
CA ARG A 159 13.59 2.41 17.06
C ARG A 159 15.05 1.98 17.15
N ASN A 160 15.96 2.96 17.32
CA ASN A 160 17.37 2.66 17.49
C ASN A 160 17.58 1.80 18.74
N THR A 161 18.09 0.60 18.54
CA THR A 161 18.43 -0.35 19.60
C THR A 161 19.87 -0.80 19.33
N PRO A 162 20.86 -0.25 20.06
CA PRO A 162 22.26 -0.60 19.85
C PRO A 162 22.47 -2.12 19.91
N ASP A 163 23.35 -2.62 19.05
CA ASP A 163 23.72 -4.03 18.94
C ASP A 163 22.58 -5.01 18.57
N ALA A 164 21.43 -4.50 18.12
CA ALA A 164 20.31 -5.31 17.63
C ALA A 164 20.38 -5.56 16.11
N PHE A 165 19.83 -6.70 15.69
CA PHE A 165 19.53 -6.97 14.28
C PHE A 165 18.05 -6.65 13.95
N PRO A 166 17.76 -6.14 12.75
CA PRO A 166 18.71 -5.78 11.69
C PRO A 166 19.57 -4.57 12.05
N ALA A 167 20.76 -4.48 11.47
CA ALA A 167 21.70 -3.38 11.67
C ALA A 167 21.90 -2.59 10.38
N PHE A 168 21.80 -1.26 10.45
CA PHE A 168 22.02 -0.32 9.36
C PHE A 168 23.23 0.55 9.69
N TYR A 169 24.17 0.65 8.76
CA TYR A 169 25.33 1.53 8.86
C TYR A 169 25.36 2.48 7.68
N PHE A 170 25.41 3.78 7.96
CA PHE A 170 25.85 4.76 6.97
C PHE A 170 27.38 4.84 6.97
N GLU A 171 27.95 4.96 5.78
CA GLU A 171 29.38 5.09 5.52
C GLU A 171 29.59 6.19 4.45
N PRO A 172 30.71 6.94 4.51
CA PRO A 172 31.10 7.81 3.40
C PRO A 172 31.25 7.01 2.10
N GLY A 173 30.58 7.45 1.04
CA GLY A 173 30.70 6.87 -0.30
C GLY A 173 31.73 7.62 -1.16
N PRO A 174 32.09 7.08 -2.34
CA PRO A 174 32.96 7.75 -3.30
C PRO A 174 32.30 9.03 -3.83
N GLU A 175 33.10 10.05 -4.18
CA GLU A 175 32.64 11.25 -4.91
C GLU A 175 31.46 11.99 -4.27
N GLY A 176 31.44 12.09 -2.93
CA GLY A 176 30.38 12.78 -2.19
C GLY A 176 29.04 12.04 -2.19
N THR A 177 29.05 10.73 -2.44
CA THR A 177 27.87 9.87 -2.25
C THR A 177 27.78 9.36 -0.82
N PHE A 178 26.60 8.87 -0.47
CA PHE A 178 26.34 8.11 0.75
C PHE A 178 26.37 6.62 0.40
N LYS A 179 27.05 5.84 1.23
CA LYS A 179 27.00 4.37 1.20
C LYS A 179 26.23 3.89 2.42
N GLY A 180 25.35 2.92 2.22
CA GLY A 180 24.68 2.20 3.29
C GLY A 180 25.07 0.74 3.25
N ARG A 181 25.24 0.15 4.42
CA ARG A 181 25.41 -1.30 4.65
C ARG A 181 24.30 -1.76 5.58
N PHE A 182 23.64 -2.84 5.23
CA PHE A 182 22.52 -3.41 5.96
C PHE A 182 22.84 -4.87 6.27
N GLU A 183 22.74 -5.24 7.53
CA GLU A 183 23.06 -6.57 8.02
C GLU A 183 21.85 -7.19 8.71
N THR A 184 21.54 -8.42 8.36
CA THR A 184 20.70 -9.33 9.13
C THR A 184 21.56 -10.48 9.66
N GLU A 185 20.99 -11.39 10.44
CA GLU A 185 21.71 -12.57 10.94
C GLU A 185 22.33 -13.43 9.81
N ASP A 186 21.69 -13.43 8.64
CA ASP A 186 21.91 -14.34 7.53
C ASP A 186 22.33 -13.65 6.22
N LYS A 187 22.25 -12.31 6.12
CA LYS A 187 22.49 -11.58 4.87
C LYS A 187 23.08 -10.20 5.09
N GLU A 188 23.77 -9.73 4.05
CA GLU A 188 24.26 -8.36 3.97
C GLU A 188 23.87 -7.73 2.62
N TRP A 189 23.51 -6.45 2.65
CA TRP A 189 23.24 -5.65 1.46
C TRP A 189 23.91 -4.29 1.53
N THR A 190 24.31 -3.78 0.37
CA THR A 190 24.85 -2.42 0.25
C THR A 190 24.08 -1.61 -0.79
N ALA A 191 24.01 -0.29 -0.58
CA ALA A 191 23.49 0.67 -1.55
C ALA A 191 24.35 1.94 -1.54
N VAL A 192 24.47 2.61 -2.69
CA VAL A 192 25.22 3.86 -2.84
C VAL A 192 24.37 4.85 -3.63
N SER A 193 24.26 6.10 -3.15
CA SER A 193 23.51 7.16 -3.82
C SER A 193 23.96 8.55 -3.38
N LYS A 194 23.71 9.57 -4.19
CA LYS A 194 23.85 10.98 -3.80
C LYS A 194 22.74 11.47 -2.87
N ASP A 195 21.66 10.70 -2.75
CA ASP A 195 20.52 11.00 -1.89
C ASP A 195 20.45 9.98 -0.76
N ILE A 196 20.56 10.49 0.47
CA ILE A 196 20.51 9.71 1.73
C ILE A 196 19.21 8.92 1.87
N SER A 197 18.08 9.47 1.41
CA SER A 197 16.78 8.79 1.43
C SER A 197 16.77 7.58 0.50
N VAL A 198 17.42 7.68 -0.66
CA VAL A 198 17.50 6.57 -1.62
C VAL A 198 18.27 5.40 -1.02
N VAL A 199 19.38 5.67 -0.31
CA VAL A 199 20.14 4.61 0.38
C VAL A 199 19.27 3.95 1.45
N TRP A 200 18.61 4.75 2.30
CA TRP A 200 17.74 4.29 3.37
C TRP A 200 16.63 3.37 2.83
N PHE A 201 15.75 3.91 1.98
CA PHE A 201 14.58 3.18 1.49
C PHE A 201 14.93 2.00 0.58
N THR A 202 16.06 2.05 -0.13
CA THR A 202 16.52 0.90 -0.92
C THR A 202 16.83 -0.30 -0.04
N LEU A 203 17.63 -0.11 1.02
CA LEU A 203 18.07 -1.20 1.89
C LEU A 203 16.93 -1.71 2.77
N TRP A 204 16.18 -0.81 3.39
CA TRP A 204 15.01 -1.18 4.19
C TRP A 204 13.94 -1.89 3.37
N SER A 205 13.73 -1.52 2.10
CA SER A 205 12.78 -2.24 1.24
C SER A 205 13.17 -3.70 1.00
N ARG A 206 14.47 -4.03 0.95
CA ARG A 206 14.92 -5.43 0.82
C ARG A 206 14.58 -6.21 2.07
N TYR A 207 14.82 -5.61 3.23
CA TYR A 207 14.49 -6.23 4.52
C TYR A 207 12.99 -6.46 4.68
N PHE A 208 12.16 -5.45 4.43
CA PHE A 208 10.71 -5.59 4.57
C PHE A 208 10.10 -6.56 3.57
N LYS A 209 10.61 -6.60 2.32
CA LYS A 209 10.24 -7.66 1.36
C LYS A 209 10.62 -9.04 1.87
N GLN A 210 11.83 -9.21 2.40
CA GLN A 210 12.24 -10.50 2.96
C GLN A 210 11.38 -10.90 4.17
N LEU A 211 11.02 -9.95 5.05
CA LEU A 211 10.08 -10.22 6.14
C LEU A 211 8.71 -10.64 5.61
N ALA A 212 8.22 -9.95 4.57
CA ALA A 212 6.99 -10.32 3.90
C ALA A 212 7.09 -11.75 3.38
N ASP A 213 8.10 -12.08 2.58
CA ASP A 213 8.30 -13.43 2.02
C ASP A 213 8.39 -14.51 3.11
N LYS A 214 9.12 -14.24 4.21
CA LYS A 214 9.24 -15.16 5.36
C LYS A 214 7.91 -15.31 6.10
N SER A 215 7.10 -14.25 6.22
CA SER A 215 5.76 -14.29 6.82
C SER A 215 4.73 -14.98 5.92
N VAL A 216 4.79 -14.75 4.60
CA VAL A 216 3.92 -15.38 3.60
C VAL A 216 4.14 -16.89 3.56
N ALA A 217 5.39 -17.34 3.71
CA ALA A 217 5.68 -18.76 3.84
C ALA A 217 5.16 -19.39 5.15
N LYS A 218 4.82 -18.60 6.16
CA LYS A 218 4.38 -19.07 7.49
C LYS A 218 2.89 -18.86 7.79
N ASP A 219 2.24 -17.88 7.15
CA ASP A 219 0.90 -17.39 7.53
C ASP A 219 -0.14 -17.51 6.40
N LYS A 220 0.06 -18.41 5.43
CA LYS A 220 -0.98 -18.70 4.41
C LYS A 220 -2.06 -19.58 5.02
N GLU A 221 -3.27 -19.04 5.05
CA GLU A 221 -4.49 -19.68 5.52
C GLU A 221 -5.19 -20.34 4.34
N VAL A 222 -5.78 -21.51 4.60
CA VAL A 222 -6.52 -22.26 3.59
C VAL A 222 -8.01 -22.05 3.80
N LEU A 223 -8.69 -21.50 2.80
CA LEU A 223 -10.14 -21.43 2.71
C LEU A 223 -10.62 -22.49 1.72
N SER A 224 -11.49 -23.38 2.16
CA SER A 224 -12.23 -24.28 1.27
C SER A 224 -13.71 -23.88 1.26
N VAL A 225 -14.30 -23.76 0.08
CA VAL A 225 -15.74 -23.44 -0.09
C VAL A 225 -16.37 -24.44 -1.04
N ASN A 226 -17.48 -25.04 -0.62
CA ASN A 226 -18.18 -26.08 -1.35
C ASN A 226 -19.64 -25.71 -1.60
N GLY A 227 -20.19 -26.24 -2.70
CA GLY A 227 -21.61 -26.14 -3.06
C GLY A 227 -21.90 -25.17 -4.20
N TRP A 228 -20.87 -24.75 -4.95
CA TRP A 228 -21.05 -23.90 -6.12
C TRP A 228 -21.80 -24.68 -7.22
N PHE A 229 -22.69 -24.02 -7.96
CA PHE A 229 -23.42 -24.67 -9.04
C PHE A 229 -22.56 -24.87 -10.31
N SER A 230 -21.50 -24.06 -10.47
CA SER A 230 -20.58 -24.11 -11.60
C SER A 230 -19.18 -23.62 -11.21
N SER A 231 -18.18 -23.94 -12.03
CA SER A 231 -16.83 -23.39 -11.90
C SER A 231 -16.78 -21.88 -12.06
N ASP A 232 -17.65 -21.32 -12.91
CA ASP A 232 -17.71 -19.87 -13.13
C ASP A 232 -18.10 -19.14 -11.84
N ALA A 233 -19.03 -19.68 -11.06
CA ALA A 233 -19.42 -19.10 -9.78
C ALA A 233 -18.27 -19.10 -8.76
N ALA A 234 -17.43 -20.14 -8.76
CA ALA A 234 -16.22 -20.19 -7.93
C ALA A 234 -15.16 -19.17 -8.39
N LEU A 235 -15.02 -18.95 -9.70
CA LEU A 235 -14.11 -17.93 -10.26
C LEU A 235 -14.60 -16.49 -10.01
N GLU A 236 -15.91 -16.25 -10.07
CA GLU A 236 -16.49 -14.96 -9.66
C GLU A 236 -16.22 -14.67 -8.18
N PHE A 237 -16.29 -15.70 -7.34
CA PHE A 237 -15.90 -15.58 -5.94
C PHE A 237 -14.41 -15.31 -5.77
N ASP A 238 -13.53 -15.95 -6.54
CA ASP A 238 -12.08 -15.62 -6.54
C ASP A 238 -11.84 -14.13 -6.83
N ALA A 239 -12.49 -13.58 -7.86
CA ALA A 239 -12.40 -12.15 -8.18
C ALA A 239 -12.94 -11.28 -7.04
N ARG A 240 -14.01 -11.70 -6.37
CA ARG A 240 -14.58 -11.00 -5.21
C ARG A 240 -13.65 -11.02 -4.01
N LEU A 241 -13.04 -12.18 -3.74
CA LEU A 241 -12.11 -12.43 -2.64
C LEU A 241 -10.86 -11.54 -2.79
N ARG A 242 -10.32 -11.44 -4.02
CA ARG A 242 -9.24 -10.50 -4.36
C ARG A 242 -9.64 -9.02 -4.16
N GLY A 243 -10.92 -8.70 -4.30
CA GLY A 243 -11.47 -7.36 -4.06
C GLY A 243 -11.66 -7.00 -2.58
N TRP A 244 -11.44 -7.92 -1.64
CA TRP A 244 -11.51 -7.64 -0.20
C TRP A 244 -10.16 -7.15 0.36
N GLU A 245 -9.61 -6.13 -0.28
CA GLU A 245 -8.23 -5.64 -0.11
C GLU A 245 -7.86 -5.15 1.30
N ASN A 246 -8.85 -4.99 2.19
CA ASN A 246 -8.65 -4.56 3.59
C ASN A 246 -8.92 -5.69 4.59
N ALA A 247 -9.18 -6.91 4.10
CA ALA A 247 -9.44 -8.09 4.92
C ALA A 247 -8.46 -9.23 4.61
N VAL A 248 -8.15 -9.42 3.33
CA VAL A 248 -7.21 -10.46 2.86
C VAL A 248 -6.30 -9.93 1.76
N GLN A 249 -5.12 -10.54 1.65
CA GLN A 249 -4.17 -10.34 0.56
C GLN A 249 -3.66 -11.67 0.02
N GLU A 250 -2.98 -11.61 -1.12
CA GLU A 250 -2.28 -12.76 -1.72
C GLU A 250 -3.19 -13.97 -1.97
N VAL A 251 -4.43 -13.67 -2.37
CA VAL A 251 -5.44 -14.67 -2.70
C VAL A 251 -5.01 -15.45 -3.94
N GLU A 252 -4.95 -16.77 -3.81
CA GLU A 252 -4.58 -17.71 -4.85
C GLU A 252 -5.55 -18.89 -4.81
N LEU A 253 -6.30 -19.10 -5.90
CA LEU A 253 -7.08 -20.32 -6.10
C LEU A 253 -6.11 -21.46 -6.42
N VAL A 254 -6.01 -22.41 -5.50
CA VAL A 254 -5.05 -23.53 -5.57
C VAL A 254 -5.69 -24.76 -6.21
N GLU A 255 -6.97 -24.99 -5.94
CA GLU A 255 -7.68 -26.18 -6.39
C GLU A 255 -9.15 -25.87 -6.68
N LEU A 256 -9.69 -26.55 -7.69
CA LEU A 256 -11.10 -26.51 -8.04
C LEU A 256 -11.59 -27.94 -8.28
N ASP A 257 -12.47 -28.40 -7.41
CA ASP A 257 -12.94 -29.77 -7.36
C ASP A 257 -14.34 -29.89 -7.94
N MET A 258 -14.50 -30.84 -8.86
CA MET A 258 -15.80 -31.20 -9.42
C MET A 258 -16.39 -32.33 -8.57
N LEU A 259 -17.35 -32.02 -7.71
CA LEU A 259 -18.01 -32.97 -6.82
C LEU A 259 -19.42 -33.31 -7.35
N PRO A 260 -19.98 -34.49 -7.00
CA PRO A 260 -21.37 -34.82 -7.34
C PRO A 260 -22.40 -33.83 -6.77
N SER A 261 -22.04 -33.13 -5.69
CA SER A 261 -22.87 -32.12 -5.03
C SER A 261 -22.66 -30.69 -5.55
N GLY A 262 -21.83 -30.50 -6.57
CA GLY A 262 -21.49 -29.18 -7.14
C GLY A 262 -19.98 -28.98 -7.27
N VAL A 263 -19.54 -27.73 -7.32
CA VAL A 263 -18.13 -27.37 -7.42
C VAL A 263 -17.62 -26.93 -6.05
N GLY A 264 -16.41 -27.40 -5.71
CA GLY A 264 -15.62 -26.95 -4.58
C GLY A 264 -14.43 -26.12 -5.05
N GLY A 265 -13.98 -25.19 -4.23
CA GLY A 265 -12.76 -24.44 -4.47
C GLY A 265 -11.93 -24.34 -3.19
N THR A 266 -10.62 -24.38 -3.35
CA THR A 266 -9.66 -24.16 -2.27
C THR A 266 -8.75 -23.01 -2.62
N TRP A 267 -8.70 -22.02 -1.73
CA TRP A 267 -7.86 -20.85 -1.83
C TRP A 267 -6.82 -20.86 -0.72
N THR A 268 -5.61 -20.42 -1.07
CA THR A 268 -4.67 -19.91 -0.07
C THR A 268 -4.74 -18.40 -0.06
N LEU A 269 -4.73 -17.81 1.12
CA LEU A 269 -4.81 -16.37 1.32
C LEU A 269 -4.09 -15.99 2.61
N ARG A 270 -3.85 -14.70 2.80
CA ARG A 270 -3.32 -14.17 4.05
C ARG A 270 -4.28 -13.16 4.65
N TYR A 271 -4.50 -13.23 5.96
CA TYR A 271 -5.30 -12.23 6.66
C TYR A 271 -4.55 -10.89 6.77
N ILE A 272 -5.24 -9.81 6.38
CA ILE A 272 -4.94 -8.45 6.85
C ILE A 272 -5.72 -8.21 8.14
N ASP A 273 -7.00 -8.59 8.15
CA ASP A 273 -7.91 -8.52 9.29
C ASP A 273 -8.81 -9.75 9.28
N ALA A 274 -8.49 -10.72 10.14
CA ALA A 274 -9.18 -12.00 10.23
C ALA A 274 -10.65 -11.84 10.67
N GLN A 275 -10.95 -10.88 11.54
CA GLN A 275 -12.31 -10.65 12.02
C GLN A 275 -13.17 -10.06 10.91
N ARG A 276 -12.66 -9.05 10.20
CA ARG A 276 -13.34 -8.46 9.05
C ARG A 276 -13.56 -9.48 7.95
N PHE A 277 -12.57 -10.32 7.68
CA PHE A 277 -12.68 -11.39 6.70
C PHE A 277 -13.80 -12.38 7.06
N ARG A 278 -13.86 -12.85 8.31
CA ARG A 278 -14.93 -13.76 8.76
C ARG A 278 -16.32 -13.13 8.63
N MET A 279 -16.47 -11.83 8.93
CA MET A 279 -17.73 -11.12 8.71
C MET A 279 -18.12 -11.06 7.23
N LEU A 280 -17.16 -10.78 6.34
CA LEU A 280 -17.39 -10.76 4.89
C LEU A 280 -17.80 -12.15 4.37
N LEU A 281 -17.13 -13.22 4.79
CA LEU A 281 -17.52 -14.59 4.46
C LEU A 281 -18.92 -14.94 4.96
N GLN A 282 -19.24 -14.65 6.22
CA GLN A 282 -20.54 -14.95 6.83
C GLN A 282 -21.68 -14.17 6.17
N SER A 283 -21.43 -12.96 5.69
CA SER A 283 -22.43 -12.19 4.94
C SER A 283 -22.63 -12.69 3.51
N TYR A 284 -21.59 -13.28 2.89
CA TYR A 284 -21.60 -13.63 1.48
C TYR A 284 -22.01 -15.09 1.21
N LEU A 285 -21.47 -16.06 1.95
CA LEU A 285 -21.59 -17.49 1.61
C LEU A 285 -22.91 -18.17 2.06
N PRO A 286 -23.36 -18.02 3.32
CA PRO A 286 -24.55 -18.74 3.80
C PRO A 286 -25.83 -18.39 3.05
N GLN A 287 -25.98 -17.14 2.61
CA GLN A 287 -27.14 -16.69 1.82
C GLN A 287 -27.25 -17.39 0.45
N ARG A 288 -26.16 -18.04 0.00
CA ARG A 288 -26.07 -18.74 -1.27
C ARG A 288 -26.07 -20.27 -1.11
N GLY A 289 -26.32 -20.77 0.11
CA GLY A 289 -26.30 -22.21 0.41
C GLY A 289 -24.90 -22.83 0.38
N LEU A 290 -23.86 -22.00 0.44
CA LEU A 290 -22.47 -22.44 0.37
C LEU A 290 -21.93 -22.75 1.76
N THR A 291 -21.10 -23.78 1.84
CA THR A 291 -20.40 -24.16 3.08
C THR A 291 -18.93 -23.81 2.95
N TYR A 292 -18.30 -23.40 4.04
CA TYR A 292 -16.87 -23.08 4.03
C TYR A 292 -16.17 -23.63 5.26
N GLN A 293 -14.87 -23.86 5.09
CA GLN A 293 -13.95 -24.27 6.15
C GLN A 293 -12.67 -23.42 6.05
N LEU A 294 -12.16 -23.02 7.20
CA LEU A 294 -10.86 -22.37 7.34
C LEU A 294 -9.93 -23.35 8.06
N ALA A 295 -8.77 -23.64 7.48
CA ALA A 295 -7.77 -24.46 8.16
C ALA A 295 -7.34 -23.76 9.45
N GLY A 296 -7.61 -24.38 10.60
CA GLY A 296 -7.43 -23.77 11.93
C GLY A 296 -8.69 -23.83 12.81
N ASP A 297 -9.88 -23.97 12.21
CA ASP A 297 -11.10 -24.33 12.93
C ASP A 297 -11.17 -25.86 13.08
N SER A 298 -10.25 -26.45 13.84
CA SER A 298 -10.47 -27.79 14.38
C SER A 298 -11.65 -27.69 15.34
N VAL A 299 -12.80 -28.22 14.93
CA VAL A 299 -13.94 -28.49 15.79
C VAL A 299 -13.41 -29.27 17.00
N LYS A 300 -13.34 -28.60 18.16
CA LYS A 300 -13.31 -29.33 19.43
C LYS A 300 -14.69 -29.96 19.57
N GLU A 301 -14.72 -31.28 19.59
CA GLU A 301 -15.85 -32.08 20.05
C GLU A 301 -16.36 -31.60 21.42
#